data_AF-W5SKX8-F1
#
_entry.id   AF-W5SKX8-F1
#
_cell.length_a   1.000
_cell.length_b   1.000
_cell.length_c   1.000
_cell.angle_alpha   90.00
_cell.angle_beta   90.00
_cell.angle_gamma   90.00
#
_symmetry.space_group_name_H-M   'P 1'
#
loop_
_entity.id
_entity.type
_entity.pdbx_description
1 polymer ?
#
loop_
_entity_poly.entity_id
_entity_poly.type
_entity_poly.pdbx_seq_one_letter_code
_entity_poly.pdbx_strand_id
1 'polypeptide(L)'
;MKHILNIDNNIGLVTTRFFATKSFKHNFVAPSGVVKEQCLSSNSINGGESYYLFPLFLIEDQKSLLESSVKTNFQENFINFINDKYHKQFESQEILEYIFVILNSKIYRNRFSKFLRVDFLIIIFADSVKNFEKLSKLGMSLINAQILKDAIKLDKNIGMSKLIHFERYKS
;
A
#
# COMPACT_ATOMS: atom_id res chain seq x y z
N MET A 1 -10.76 -6.31 9.49
CA MET A 1 -10.44 -6.32 8.04
C MET A 1 -11.67 -6.17 7.12
N LYS A 2 -12.87 -5.83 7.61
CA LYS A 2 -14.10 -5.78 6.78
C LYS A 2 -13.94 -4.98 5.47
N HIS A 3 -13.22 -3.86 5.52
CA HIS A 3 -13.01 -2.97 4.38
C HIS A 3 -12.21 -3.59 3.23
N ILE A 4 -11.19 -4.41 3.53
CA ILE A 4 -10.37 -5.05 2.48
C ILE A 4 -11.02 -6.33 1.96
N LEU A 5 -11.83 -7.00 2.79
CA LEU A 5 -12.45 -8.28 2.44
C LEU A 5 -13.79 -8.13 1.71
N ASN A 6 -14.56 -7.10 2.02
CA ASN A 6 -15.94 -6.96 1.56
C ASN A 6 -16.11 -5.87 0.49
N ILE A 7 -15.02 -5.21 0.06
CA ILE A 7 -15.03 -4.30 -1.09
C ILE A 7 -14.24 -4.98 -2.20
N ASP A 8 -14.91 -5.28 -3.31
CA ASP A 8 -14.29 -5.87 -4.49
C ASP A 8 -13.24 -4.93 -5.10
N ASN A 9 -12.11 -5.50 -5.52
CA ASN A 9 -10.98 -4.77 -6.08
C ASN A 9 -10.39 -3.66 -5.18
N ASN A 10 -10.68 -3.67 -3.89
CA ASN A 10 -10.02 -2.76 -2.95
C ASN A 10 -8.55 -3.13 -2.79
N ILE A 11 -7.72 -2.15 -2.48
CA ILE A 11 -6.30 -2.37 -2.18
C ILE A 11 -5.97 -1.67 -0.87
N GLY A 12 -5.05 -2.25 -0.10
CA GLY A 12 -4.57 -1.62 1.12
C GLY A 12 -3.07 -1.45 1.11
N LEU A 13 -2.59 -0.29 1.56
CA LEU A 13 -1.18 -0.07 1.83
C LEU A 13 -0.81 -0.80 3.12
N VAL A 14 0.16 -1.70 3.04
CA VAL A 14 0.75 -2.34 4.22
C VAL A 14 2.09 -1.70 4.50
N THR A 15 2.27 -1.22 5.73
CA THR A 15 3.52 -0.62 6.20
C THR A 15 3.65 -0.76 7.71
N THR A 16 4.84 -0.52 8.25
CA THR A 16 5.07 -0.44 9.70
C THR A 16 5.10 1.01 10.20
N ARG A 17 4.79 1.20 11.48
CA ARG A 17 4.99 2.46 12.21
C ARG A 17 6.42 2.58 12.77
N PHE A 18 7.03 1.45 13.14
CA PHE A 18 8.38 1.41 13.72
C PHE A 18 9.13 0.20 13.19
N PHE A 19 10.43 0.35 12.95
CA PHE A 19 11.28 -0.78 12.56
C PHE A 19 12.55 -0.84 13.41
N ALA A 20 12.85 -2.04 13.92
CA ALA A 20 14.05 -2.43 14.64
C ALA A 20 15.24 -2.65 13.70
N THR A 21 15.01 -2.79 12.39
CA THR A 21 16.09 -2.95 11.40
C THR A 21 16.87 -1.66 11.14
N LYS A 22 18.07 -1.79 10.52
CA LYS A 22 18.92 -0.63 10.19
C LYS A 22 18.30 0.30 9.12
N SER A 23 17.32 -0.15 8.35
CA SER A 23 16.76 0.60 7.22
C SER A 23 15.30 0.22 6.97
N PHE A 24 14.46 1.18 6.58
CA PHE A 24 13.08 0.91 6.20
C PHE A 24 13.00 0.00 4.96
N LYS A 25 12.46 -1.21 5.14
CA LYS A 25 12.30 -2.22 4.08
C LYS A 25 10.86 -2.63 3.82
N HIS A 26 9.94 -2.24 4.70
CA HIS A 26 8.67 -2.92 4.89
C HIS A 26 7.50 -2.06 4.39
N ASN A 27 7.25 -2.07 3.09
CA ASN A 27 5.97 -1.65 2.53
C ASN A 27 5.59 -2.50 1.32
N PHE A 28 4.30 -2.71 1.13
CA PHE A 28 3.72 -3.34 -0.06
C PHE A 28 2.23 -2.99 -0.13
N VAL A 29 1.58 -3.23 -1.27
CA VAL A 29 0.12 -3.16 -1.39
C VAL A 29 -0.51 -4.54 -1.31
N ALA A 30 -1.69 -4.65 -0.71
CA ALA A 30 -2.38 -5.91 -0.58
C ALA A 30 -3.78 -5.81 -1.20
N PRO A 31 -4.07 -6.56 -2.27
CA PRO A 31 -5.38 -6.52 -2.92
C PRO A 31 -6.42 -7.32 -2.11
N SER A 32 -7.68 -6.95 -2.28
CA SER A 32 -8.84 -7.71 -1.80
C SER A 32 -8.74 -9.18 -2.27
N GLY A 33 -8.92 -10.13 -1.36
CA GLY A 33 -8.85 -11.57 -1.65
C GLY A 33 -7.49 -12.24 -1.40
N VAL A 34 -6.39 -11.48 -1.29
CA VAL A 34 -5.06 -12.04 -0.95
C VAL A 34 -4.75 -11.93 0.54
N VAL A 35 -5.31 -10.93 1.23
CA VAL A 35 -5.06 -10.70 2.67
C VAL A 35 -5.88 -11.68 3.50
N LYS A 36 -5.19 -12.62 4.18
CA LYS A 36 -5.74 -13.36 5.33
C LYS A 36 -5.21 -12.76 6.63
N GLU A 37 -6.00 -12.90 7.70
CA GLU A 37 -5.75 -12.33 9.05
C GLU A 37 -4.34 -12.62 9.59
N GLN A 38 -3.76 -13.75 9.19
CA GLN A 38 -2.45 -14.25 9.60
C GLN A 38 -1.26 -13.66 8.79
N CYS A 39 -1.50 -12.91 7.71
CA CYS A 39 -0.43 -12.33 6.89
C CYS A 39 0.13 -11.01 7.44
N LEU A 40 -0.56 -10.39 8.42
CA LEU A 40 -0.20 -9.08 8.98
C LEU A 40 0.31 -9.18 10.43
N SER A 41 0.29 -10.38 11.04
CA SER A 41 0.87 -10.60 12.37
C SER A 41 2.38 -10.67 12.27
N SER A 42 3.07 -9.67 12.81
CA SER A 42 4.48 -9.85 13.15
C SER A 42 4.54 -10.75 14.38
N ASN A 43 4.98 -12.00 14.19
CA ASN A 43 5.42 -12.82 15.30
C ASN A 43 6.78 -12.30 15.77
N SER A 44 6.80 -11.15 16.44
CA SER A 44 7.92 -10.85 17.32
C SER A 44 7.51 -11.19 18.73
N ILE A 45 8.02 -12.33 19.17
CA ILE A 45 7.93 -12.84 20.55
C ILE A 45 8.54 -11.84 21.56
N ASN A 46 9.23 -10.79 21.11
CA ASN A 46 9.86 -9.75 21.94
C ASN A 46 9.69 -8.34 21.34
N GLY A 47 8.47 -7.80 21.29
CA GLY A 47 8.22 -6.36 21.05
C GLY A 47 8.58 -5.81 19.65
N GLY A 48 8.43 -6.61 18.59
CA GLY A 48 8.91 -6.27 17.23
C GLY A 48 7.86 -5.79 16.23
N GLU A 49 8.33 -4.91 15.35
CA GLU A 49 7.67 -4.27 14.19
C GLU A 49 6.30 -4.83 13.80
N SER A 50 5.21 -4.10 14.03
CA SER A 50 3.87 -4.50 13.56
C SER A 50 3.56 -3.94 12.18
N TYR A 51 2.93 -4.77 11.33
CA TYR A 51 2.37 -4.30 10.07
C TYR A 51 0.98 -3.71 10.30
N TYR A 52 0.74 -2.56 9.67
CA TYR A 52 -0.54 -1.87 9.63
C TYR A 52 -1.06 -1.90 8.21
N LEU A 53 -2.34 -2.22 8.06
CA LEU A 53 -3.05 -2.20 6.78
C LEU A 53 -3.94 -0.95 6.71
N PHE A 54 -3.69 -0.12 5.72
CA PHE A 54 -4.48 1.07 5.39
C PHE A 54 -5.27 0.79 4.10
N PRO A 55 -6.52 0.30 4.18
CA PRO A 55 -7.35 0.08 2.98
C PRO A 55 -7.59 1.42 2.27
N LEU A 56 -7.65 1.41 0.93
CA LEU A 56 -7.92 2.61 0.13
C LEU A 56 -9.36 3.08 0.33
N PHE A 57 -10.29 2.13 0.39
CA PHE A 57 -11.70 2.41 0.61
C PHE A 57 -12.21 1.79 1.92
N LEU A 58 -13.15 2.49 2.56
CA LEU A 58 -13.86 2.08 3.76
C LEU A 58 -15.33 1.82 3.44
N ILE A 59 -15.91 0.93 4.22
CA ILE A 59 -17.35 0.68 4.26
C ILE A 59 -17.90 1.60 5.32
N GLU A 60 -18.88 2.42 4.98
CA GLU A 60 -19.62 3.21 5.92
C GLU A 60 -20.77 2.40 6.48
N ASP A 61 -20.84 2.31 7.80
CA ASP A 61 -21.95 1.68 8.47
C ASP A 61 -23.15 2.64 8.40
N GLN A 62 -24.05 2.43 7.43
CA GLN A 62 -25.32 3.16 7.38
C GLN A 62 -26.31 2.57 8.40
N LYS A 63 -27.22 3.42 8.91
CA LYS A 63 -28.32 3.02 9.80
C LYS A 63 -29.42 2.20 9.10
N SER A 64 -29.36 2.08 7.77
CA SER A 64 -30.36 1.39 6.93
C SER A 64 -29.83 0.03 6.48
N LEU A 65 -30.68 -1.01 6.56
CA LEU A 65 -30.34 -2.42 6.36
C LEU A 65 -29.96 -2.82 4.91
N LEU A 66 -30.06 -1.91 3.93
CA LEU A 66 -30.08 -2.32 2.53
C LEU A 66 -28.90 -1.86 1.67
N GLU A 67 -28.13 -0.83 2.05
CA GLU A 67 -26.97 -0.41 1.23
C GLU A 67 -25.80 0.06 2.09
N SER A 68 -24.66 -0.60 1.93
CA SER A 68 -23.38 -0.16 2.48
C SER A 68 -22.74 0.83 1.50
N SER A 69 -22.61 2.11 1.87
CA SER A 69 -21.85 3.06 1.04
C SER A 69 -20.36 2.88 1.23
N VAL A 70 -19.59 3.09 0.15
CA VAL A 70 -18.13 3.02 0.16
C VAL A 70 -17.57 4.44 0.06
N LYS A 71 -16.59 4.77 0.91
CA LYS A 71 -15.85 6.03 0.84
C LYS A 71 -14.35 5.82 0.79
N THR A 72 -13.60 6.84 0.39
CA THR A 72 -12.14 6.83 0.47
C THR A 72 -11.65 6.90 1.93
N ASN A 73 -10.53 6.26 2.22
CA ASN A 73 -9.83 6.30 3.50
C ASN A 73 -8.82 7.45 3.57
N PHE A 74 -9.14 8.57 2.92
CA PHE A 74 -8.41 9.82 3.06
C PHE A 74 -9.26 10.81 3.86
N GLN A 75 -8.63 11.52 4.78
CA GLN A 75 -9.30 12.59 5.50
C GLN A 75 -9.59 13.76 4.54
N GLU A 76 -10.72 14.44 4.74
CA GLU A 76 -11.15 15.54 3.87
C GLU A 76 -10.14 16.70 3.84
N ASN A 77 -9.57 17.06 4.99
CA ASN A 77 -8.52 18.07 5.08
C ASN A 77 -7.27 17.72 4.25
N PHE A 78 -6.91 16.43 4.16
CA PHE A 78 -5.81 15.95 3.35
C PHE A 78 -6.13 16.02 1.86
N ILE A 79 -7.36 15.65 1.46
CA ILE A 79 -7.81 15.82 0.07
C ILE A 79 -7.82 17.29 -0.32
N ASN A 80 -8.34 18.17 0.53
CA ASN A 80 -8.35 19.61 0.29
C ASN A 80 -6.94 20.17 0.15
N PHE A 81 -6.00 19.75 1.01
CA PHE A 81 -4.58 20.12 0.87
C PHE A 81 -3.99 19.75 -0.51
N ILE A 82 -4.29 18.54 -1.00
CA ILE A 82 -3.81 18.09 -2.33
C ILE A 82 -4.44 18.94 -3.43
N ASN A 83 -5.76 19.15 -3.36
CA ASN A 83 -6.51 19.93 -4.34
C ASN A 83 -6.02 21.38 -4.40
N ASP A 84 -5.78 21.99 -3.24
CA ASP A 84 -5.28 23.37 -3.13
C ASP A 84 -3.84 23.48 -3.65
N LYS A 85 -2.98 22.50 -3.34
CA LYS A 85 -1.58 22.49 -3.78
C LYS A 85 -1.43 22.39 -5.29
N TYR A 86 -2.29 21.62 -5.96
CA TYR A 86 -2.17 21.34 -7.38
C TYR A 86 -3.25 22.00 -8.25
N HIS A 87 -4.22 22.67 -7.65
CA HIS A 87 -5.41 23.23 -8.31
C HIS A 87 -6.14 22.21 -9.20
N LYS A 88 -6.16 20.94 -8.76
CA LYS A 88 -6.70 19.80 -9.50
C LYS A 88 -7.18 18.74 -8.52
N GLN A 89 -8.33 18.14 -8.80
CA GLN A 89 -8.81 16.95 -8.09
C GLN A 89 -8.15 15.68 -8.63
N PHE A 90 -7.75 14.82 -7.72
CA PHE A 90 -7.18 13.51 -8.04
C PHE A 90 -8.03 12.39 -7.48
N GLU A 91 -8.07 11.29 -8.20
CA GLU A 91 -8.68 10.06 -7.71
C GLU A 91 -7.90 9.52 -6.52
N SER A 92 -8.60 8.87 -5.60
CA SER A 92 -7.95 8.27 -4.41
C SER A 92 -6.86 7.27 -4.81
N GLN A 93 -7.04 6.57 -5.92
CA GLN A 93 -6.05 5.64 -6.44
C GLN A 93 -4.76 6.36 -6.89
N GLU A 94 -4.86 7.50 -7.57
CA GLU A 94 -3.69 8.28 -8.00
C GLU A 94 -2.87 8.76 -6.79
N ILE A 95 -3.54 9.18 -5.73
CA ILE A 95 -2.89 9.60 -4.49
C ILE A 95 -2.14 8.43 -3.83
N LEU A 96 -2.78 7.25 -3.75
CA LEU A 96 -2.14 6.05 -3.20
C LEU A 96 -0.94 5.61 -4.06
N GLU A 97 -1.07 5.63 -5.38
CA GLU A 97 0.01 5.29 -6.31
C GLU A 97 1.22 6.22 -6.13
N TYR A 98 0.99 7.53 -5.99
CA TYR A 98 2.02 8.50 -5.67
C TYR A 98 2.71 8.17 -4.34
N ILE A 99 1.92 7.98 -3.27
CA ILE A 99 2.44 7.64 -1.92
C ILE A 99 3.31 6.39 -2.01
N PHE A 100 2.84 5.36 -2.70
CA PHE A 100 3.54 4.09 -2.81
C PHE A 100 4.91 4.22 -3.49
N VAL A 101 5.03 5.06 -4.53
CA VAL A 101 6.33 5.35 -5.16
C VAL A 101 7.26 6.10 -4.23
N ILE A 102 6.77 7.11 -3.53
CA ILE A 102 7.59 7.87 -2.58
C ILE A 102 8.14 6.94 -1.50
N LEU A 103 7.31 6.06 -0.95
CA LEU A 103 7.73 5.08 0.05
C LEU A 103 8.72 4.05 -0.50
N ASN A 104 8.76 3.80 -1.81
CA ASN A 104 9.73 2.91 -2.47
C ASN A 104 10.98 3.64 -2.98
N SER A 105 10.99 4.97 -2.98
CA SER A 105 12.13 5.77 -3.44
C SER A 105 13.33 5.65 -2.48
N LYS A 106 14.49 5.24 -3.01
CA LYS A 106 15.75 5.24 -2.26
C LYS A 106 16.13 6.64 -1.77
N ILE A 107 15.85 7.67 -2.57
CA ILE A 107 16.13 9.06 -2.23
C ILE A 107 15.33 9.46 -0.99
N TYR A 108 14.03 9.15 -0.97
CA TYR A 108 13.16 9.40 0.17
C TYR A 108 13.61 8.61 1.40
N ARG A 109 13.80 7.28 1.28
CA ARG A 109 14.21 6.41 2.41
C ARG A 109 15.52 6.85 3.05
N ASN A 110 16.48 7.31 2.25
CA ASN A 110 17.75 7.82 2.76
C ASN A 110 17.58 9.16 3.46
N ARG A 111 16.89 10.12 2.82
CA ARG A 111 16.67 11.47 3.35
C ARG A 111 15.88 11.46 4.66
N PHE A 112 14.88 10.58 4.80
CA PHE A 112 13.99 10.52 5.96
C PHE A 112 14.30 9.38 6.93
N SER A 113 15.43 8.69 6.76
CA SER A 113 15.82 7.51 7.54
C SER A 113 15.71 7.67 9.06
N LYS A 114 15.99 8.87 9.59
CA LYS A 114 15.85 9.17 11.03
C LYS A 114 14.39 9.25 11.47
N PHE A 115 13.53 9.89 10.68
CA PHE A 115 12.10 10.06 10.99
C PHE A 115 11.34 8.74 10.84
N LEU A 116 11.64 7.97 9.78
CA LEU A 116 10.97 6.70 9.50
C LEU A 116 11.14 5.66 10.63
N ARG A 117 12.17 5.78 11.47
CA ARG A 117 12.45 4.85 12.57
C ARG A 117 11.58 5.06 13.80
N VAL A 118 11.05 6.27 14.00
CA VAL A 118 10.54 6.73 15.30
C VAL A 118 9.09 7.21 15.26
N ASP A 119 8.46 7.30 14.09
CA ASP A 119 7.04 7.63 14.01
C ASP A 119 6.42 7.22 12.67
N PHE A 120 5.13 7.51 12.53
CA PHE A 120 4.39 7.37 11.27
C PHE A 120 5.08 8.07 10.10
N LEU A 121 4.84 7.50 8.91
CA LEU A 121 5.46 7.95 7.66
C LEU A 121 5.06 9.38 7.31
N ILE A 122 6.05 10.21 6.97
CA ILE A 122 5.84 11.58 6.49
C ILE A 122 5.96 11.61 4.97
N ILE A 123 4.84 11.77 4.25
CA ILE A 123 4.87 11.84 2.78
C ILE A 123 5.19 13.26 2.33
N ILE A 124 6.11 13.37 1.36
CA ILE A 124 6.44 14.64 0.72
C ILE A 124 5.87 14.67 -0.69
N PHE A 125 5.15 15.75 -0.96
CA PHE A 125 4.46 15.99 -2.21
C PHE A 125 5.32 16.82 -3.16
N ALA A 126 5.34 16.45 -4.43
CA ALA A 126 6.09 17.14 -5.47
C ALA A 126 5.62 18.59 -5.61
N ASP A 127 6.53 19.48 -6.03
CA ASP A 127 6.20 20.90 -6.14
C ASP A 127 5.31 21.22 -7.34
N SER A 128 5.29 20.35 -8.35
CA SER A 128 4.49 20.54 -9.56
C SER A 128 3.51 19.39 -9.79
N VAL A 129 2.32 19.74 -10.28
CA VAL A 129 1.28 18.79 -10.70
C VAL A 129 1.80 17.75 -11.69
N LYS A 130 2.63 18.18 -12.65
CA LYS A 130 3.25 17.31 -13.65
C LYS A 130 4.16 16.24 -13.04
N ASN A 131 4.92 16.60 -11.99
CA ASN A 131 5.77 15.64 -11.30
C ASN A 131 4.94 14.67 -10.45
N PHE A 132 3.87 15.16 -9.81
CA PHE A 132 2.92 14.30 -9.10
C PHE A 132 2.32 13.25 -10.04
N GLU A 133 1.75 13.66 -11.16
CA GLU A 133 1.13 12.77 -12.15
C GLU A 133 2.13 11.74 -12.70
N LYS A 134 3.36 12.17 -13.00
CA LYS A 134 4.41 11.27 -13.47
C LYS A 134 4.74 10.20 -12.43
N LEU A 135 4.83 10.58 -11.16
CA LEU A 135 5.11 9.66 -10.06
C LEU A 135 3.91 8.76 -9.75
N SER A 136 2.68 9.28 -9.81
CA SER A 136 1.45 8.48 -9.71
C SER A 136 1.40 7.41 -10.80
N LYS A 137 1.65 7.76 -12.05
CA LYS A 137 1.67 6.80 -13.17
C LYS A 137 2.73 5.71 -13.01
N LEU A 138 3.90 6.07 -12.48
CA LEU A 138 4.92 5.10 -12.11
C LEU A 138 4.44 4.17 -10.98
N GLY A 139 3.69 4.72 -10.02
CA GLY A 139 3.09 3.98 -8.91
C GLY A 139 2.03 3.01 -9.34
N MET A 140 1.15 3.40 -10.26
CA MET A 140 0.21 2.50 -10.92
C MET A 140 0.94 1.29 -11.51
N SER A 141 2.02 1.54 -12.26
CA SER A 141 2.80 0.48 -12.90
C SER A 141 3.44 -0.45 -11.86
N LEU A 142 3.97 0.12 -10.78
CA LEU A 142 4.59 -0.64 -9.69
C LEU A 142 3.58 -1.48 -8.92
N ILE A 143 2.42 -0.92 -8.58
CA ILE A 143 1.31 -1.62 -7.90
C ILE A 143 0.81 -2.76 -8.77
N ASN A 144 0.53 -2.50 -10.05
CA ASN A 144 0.04 -3.52 -10.99
C ASN A 144 1.02 -4.68 -11.12
N ALA A 145 2.33 -4.39 -11.18
CA ALA A 145 3.36 -5.42 -11.19
C ALA A 145 3.38 -6.22 -9.87
N GLN A 146 3.30 -5.53 -8.73
CA GLN A 146 3.38 -6.16 -7.42
C GLN A 146 2.20 -7.12 -7.15
N ILE A 147 1.00 -6.79 -7.63
CA ILE A 147 -0.21 -7.62 -7.45
C ILE A 147 -0.52 -8.52 -8.64
N LEU A 148 0.36 -8.55 -9.66
CA LEU A 148 0.14 -9.28 -10.92
C LEU A 148 -1.24 -9.01 -11.54
N LYS A 149 -1.63 -7.73 -11.62
CA LYS A 149 -2.96 -7.32 -12.13
C LYS A 149 -3.23 -7.82 -13.55
N ASP A 150 -2.19 -7.91 -14.38
CA ASP A 150 -2.25 -8.42 -15.75
C ASP A 150 -1.96 -9.95 -15.83
N ALA A 151 -2.61 -10.75 -15.00
CA ALA A 151 -2.38 -12.20 -14.94
C ALA A 151 -2.64 -12.94 -16.27
N ILE A 152 -3.37 -12.33 -17.22
CA ILE A 152 -3.65 -12.84 -18.56
C ILE A 152 -2.36 -13.09 -19.38
N LYS A 153 -1.24 -12.47 -19.00
CA LYS A 153 0.07 -12.66 -19.64
C LYS A 153 0.87 -13.85 -19.08
N LEU A 154 0.35 -14.54 -18.07
CA LEU A 154 1.02 -15.70 -17.47
C LEU A 154 0.83 -16.95 -18.33
N ASP A 155 1.91 -17.73 -18.44
CA ASP A 155 1.85 -19.02 -19.11
C ASP A 155 0.89 -19.96 -18.35
N LYS A 156 -0.04 -20.58 -19.09
CA LYS A 156 -0.99 -21.56 -18.54
C LYS A 156 -0.29 -22.80 -17.98
N ASN A 157 0.97 -23.04 -18.35
CA ASN A 157 1.78 -24.17 -17.88
C ASN A 157 2.45 -23.93 -16.51
N ILE A 158 2.27 -22.77 -15.87
CA ILE A 158 2.80 -22.52 -14.52
C ILE A 158 2.31 -23.61 -13.55
N GLY A 159 3.26 -24.30 -12.91
CA GLY A 159 2.97 -25.38 -11.96
C GLY A 159 2.90 -26.79 -12.58
N MET A 160 3.04 -26.94 -13.90
CA MET A 160 3.09 -28.25 -14.56
C MET A 160 4.50 -28.89 -14.58
N SER A 161 5.54 -28.12 -14.24
CA SER A 161 6.91 -28.60 -14.11
C SER A 161 7.17 -29.31 -12.78
N LYS A 162 8.17 -30.20 -12.74
CA LYS A 162 8.59 -30.93 -11.54
C LYS A 162 8.85 -29.96 -10.37
N LEU A 163 8.28 -30.27 -9.20
CA LEU A 163 8.47 -29.51 -7.97
C LEU A 163 9.96 -29.43 -7.63
N ILE A 164 10.50 -28.21 -7.59
CA ILE A 164 11.82 -27.92 -7.06
C ILE A 164 11.60 -27.53 -5.59
N HIS A 165 12.11 -28.35 -4.67
CA HIS A 165 12.12 -27.98 -3.26
C HIS A 165 13.19 -26.92 -3.04
N PHE A 166 12.79 -25.72 -2.62
CA PHE A 166 13.74 -24.74 -2.11
C PHE A 166 14.22 -25.22 -0.74
N GLU A 167 15.48 -25.66 -0.66
CA GLU A 167 16.10 -25.92 0.62
C GLU A 167 16.22 -24.61 1.41
N ARG A 168 15.85 -24.63 2.69
CA ARG A 168 16.10 -23.49 3.57
C ARG A 168 17.62 -23.31 3.65
N TYR A 169 18.11 -22.12 3.33
CA TYR A 169 19.49 -21.76 3.66
C TYR A 169 19.71 -22.01 5.15
N LYS A 170 20.62 -22.92 5.49
CA LYS A 170 21.11 -23.08 6.86
C LYS A 170 21.99 -21.86 7.15
N SER A 171 21.50 -20.98 8.01
CA SER A 171 22.25 -19.86 8.59
C SER A 171 23.15 -20.33 9.71
#